data_AF-A0A9P9PLC7-F1
#
_entry.id   AF-A0A9P9PLC7-F1
#
_cell.length_a   1.000
_cell.length_b   1.000
_cell.length_c   1.000
_cell.angle_alpha   90.00
_cell.angle_beta   90.00
_cell.angle_gamma   90.00
#
_symmetry.space_group_name_H-M   'P 1'
#
loop_
_entity.id
_entity.type
_entity.pdbx_description
1 polymer ?
#
loop_
_entity_poly.entity_id
_entity_poly.type
_entity_poly.pdbx_seq_one_letter_code
_entity_poly.pdbx_strand_id
1 'polypeptide(L)'
;MDSTTKSACAEEPVTLIIDPDHTKRYIHKALLIHHSEYFRKALNGPWKEAAEGIVRLEDARLATVDIFIHWLYTGHLPHARDASAWKDLLKDERVSIYTTLMIAYSFADRFLVPELQRTLHNSLVDYFDVYRYASPCLYLTPELANQAFEIMQEDRPVLQLIVDNYCRNSATCCDRGRKLVDYPPAFLARTTRRMWELYEDAKWPQSSGERCYYEHLDDAEISACGKLHMRYDVERGIGIFGREVHGENCTPGAMFASESE
;
A
#
# COMPACT_ATOMS: atom_id res chain seq x y z
N MET A 1 -35.94 -9.46 40.58
CA MET A 1 -34.61 -8.88 40.36
C MET A 1 -33.68 -10.07 40.38
N ASP A 2 -33.44 -10.71 39.24
CA ASP A 2 -32.40 -10.26 38.33
C ASP A 2 -32.80 -10.47 36.86
N SER A 3 -32.61 -9.43 36.05
CA SER A 3 -33.02 -9.33 34.64
C SER A 3 -31.81 -8.86 33.85
N THR A 4 -30.83 -9.75 33.70
CA THR A 4 -29.57 -9.39 33.00
C THR A 4 -29.06 -10.52 32.11
N THR A 5 -29.98 -11.24 31.47
CA THR A 5 -29.65 -12.27 30.46
C THR A 5 -30.61 -12.26 29.28
N LYS A 6 -30.95 -11.06 28.77
CA LYS A 6 -31.59 -10.89 27.45
C LYS A 6 -31.19 -9.55 26.82
N SER A 7 -30.03 -9.49 26.17
CA SER A 7 -29.84 -8.68 24.96
C SER A 7 -28.45 -8.94 24.37
N ALA A 8 -28.31 -10.00 23.59
CA ALA A 8 -27.09 -10.25 22.82
C ALA A 8 -27.38 -10.85 21.43
N CYS A 9 -28.62 -10.80 20.95
CA CYS A 9 -29.02 -11.52 19.74
C CYS A 9 -30.07 -10.72 18.96
N ALA A 10 -29.58 -9.95 17.99
CA ALA A 10 -30.24 -9.33 16.83
C ALA A 10 -29.78 -7.87 16.67
N GLU A 11 -28.49 -7.63 16.41
CA GLU A 11 -28.16 -6.40 15.69
C GLU A 11 -28.61 -6.57 14.24
N GLU A 12 -29.46 -5.66 13.76
CA GLU A 12 -29.95 -5.70 12.39
C GLU A 12 -28.79 -5.57 11.39
N PRO A 13 -28.73 -6.42 10.35
CA PRO A 13 -27.71 -6.33 9.34
C PRO A 13 -27.87 -5.05 8.51
N VAL A 14 -26.75 -4.41 8.18
CA VAL A 14 -26.69 -3.28 7.26
C VAL A 14 -26.58 -3.80 5.84
N THR A 15 -27.33 -3.19 4.91
CA THR A 15 -27.23 -3.49 3.49
C THR A 15 -26.26 -2.51 2.82
N LEU A 16 -25.16 -3.04 2.28
CA LEU A 16 -24.30 -2.29 1.37
C LEU A 16 -24.83 -2.48 -0.05
N ILE A 17 -25.14 -1.38 -0.74
CA ILE A 17 -25.48 -1.36 -2.17
C ILE A 17 -24.26 -0.87 -2.93
N ILE A 18 -23.76 -1.70 -3.84
CA ILE A 18 -22.52 -1.47 -4.59
C ILE A 18 -22.90 -1.05 -6.00
N ASP A 19 -22.60 0.20 -6.36
CA ASP A 19 -22.89 0.77 -7.67
C ASP A 19 -21.63 0.71 -8.58
N PRO A 20 -21.78 0.54 -9.90
CA PRO A 20 -23.02 0.57 -10.68
C PRO A 20 -23.77 -0.77 -10.76
N ASP A 21 -23.21 -1.86 -10.24
CA ASP A 21 -23.80 -3.21 -10.39
C ASP A 21 -25.09 -3.42 -9.55
N HIS A 22 -25.48 -2.43 -8.73
CA HIS A 22 -26.57 -2.47 -7.75
C HIS A 22 -26.57 -3.73 -6.88
N THR A 23 -25.39 -4.29 -6.63
CA THR A 23 -25.22 -5.54 -5.93
C THR A 23 -25.37 -5.32 -4.43
N LYS A 24 -26.18 -6.15 -3.78
CA LYS A 24 -26.43 -6.06 -2.34
C LYS A 24 -25.52 -7.02 -1.56
N ARG A 25 -24.99 -6.53 -0.45
CA ARG A 25 -24.29 -7.32 0.58
C ARG A 25 -24.89 -6.99 1.95
N TYR A 26 -25.05 -8.00 2.80
CA TYR A 26 -25.63 -7.84 4.14
C TYR A 26 -24.54 -8.10 5.17
N ILE A 27 -24.24 -7.09 6.00
CA ILE A 27 -23.08 -7.07 6.90
C ILE A 27 -23.53 -6.75 8.32
N HIS A 28 -22.90 -7.36 9.32
CA HIS A 28 -23.17 -7.03 10.72
C HIS A 28 -22.78 -5.58 11.02
N LYS A 29 -23.74 -4.79 11.54
CA LYS A 29 -23.53 -3.38 11.89
C LYS A 29 -22.35 -3.19 12.84
N ALA A 30 -22.24 -4.01 13.90
CA ALA A 30 -21.13 -4.00 14.84
C ALA A 30 -19.76 -3.98 14.16
N LEU A 31 -19.55 -4.82 13.14
CA LEU A 31 -18.25 -4.91 12.47
C LEU A 31 -17.92 -3.60 11.72
N LEU A 32 -18.88 -3.07 10.96
CA LEU A 32 -18.70 -1.83 10.21
C LEU A 32 -18.36 -0.66 11.14
N ILE A 33 -19.15 -0.46 12.21
CA ILE A 33 -18.94 0.68 13.11
C ILE A 33 -17.70 0.52 13.99
N HIS A 34 -17.27 -0.72 14.25
CA HIS A 34 -16.08 -1.00 15.03
C HIS A 34 -14.83 -0.55 14.27
N HIS A 35 -14.67 -0.99 13.02
CA HIS A 35 -13.46 -0.78 12.23
C HIS A 35 -13.44 0.52 11.40
N SER A 36 -14.57 1.24 11.28
CA SER A 36 -14.67 2.45 10.47
C SER A 36 -15.37 3.59 11.18
N GLU A 37 -14.67 4.72 11.32
CA GLU A 37 -15.28 5.94 11.83
C GLU A 37 -16.36 6.48 10.89
N TYR A 38 -16.18 6.31 9.57
CA TYR A 38 -17.18 6.67 8.57
C TYR A 38 -18.48 5.91 8.81
N PHE A 39 -18.45 4.58 8.84
CA PHE A 39 -19.65 3.78 9.02
C PHE A 39 -20.27 3.99 10.41
N ARG A 40 -19.46 4.22 11.44
CA ARG A 40 -19.94 4.61 12.77
C ARG A 40 -20.78 5.88 12.73
N LYS A 41 -20.29 6.93 12.05
CA LYS A 41 -21.03 8.20 11.90
C LYS A 41 -22.26 8.03 11.02
N ALA A 42 -22.14 7.30 9.91
CA ALA A 42 -23.25 7.09 8.98
C ALA A 42 -24.40 6.30 9.61
N LEU A 43 -24.09 5.26 10.40
CA LEU A 43 -25.09 4.30 10.90
C LEU A 43 -25.60 4.58 12.31
N ASN A 44 -24.91 5.43 13.09
CA ASN A 44 -25.36 5.86 14.43
C ASN A 44 -25.69 7.36 14.50
N GLY A 45 -25.49 8.09 13.39
CA GLY A 45 -25.82 9.50 13.28
C GLY A 45 -27.28 9.76 12.89
N PRO A 46 -27.64 11.04 12.65
CA PRO A 46 -28.99 11.44 12.24
C PRO A 46 -29.26 11.26 10.74
N TRP A 47 -28.38 10.55 10.03
CA TRP A 47 -28.42 10.43 8.57
C TRP A 47 -29.41 9.36 8.11
N LYS A 48 -29.77 9.41 6.83
CA LYS A 48 -30.74 8.50 6.22
C LYS A 48 -30.28 7.03 6.31
N GLU A 49 -28.98 6.82 6.20
CA GLU A 49 -28.31 5.52 6.31
C GLU A 49 -28.57 4.86 7.66
N ALA A 50 -28.59 5.63 8.76
CA ALA A 50 -28.88 5.10 10.10
C ALA A 50 -30.34 4.67 10.24
N ALA A 51 -31.28 5.42 9.66
CA ALA A 51 -32.70 5.11 9.69
C ALA A 51 -33.07 3.94 8.77
N GLU A 52 -32.42 3.82 7.62
CA GLU A 52 -32.71 2.78 6.63
C GLU A 52 -31.89 1.50 6.82
N GLY A 53 -30.74 1.58 7.50
CA GLY A 53 -29.79 0.47 7.56
C GLY A 53 -29.17 0.16 6.19
N ILE A 54 -29.12 1.14 5.29
CA ILE A 54 -28.62 1.00 3.92
C ILE A 54 -27.51 2.01 3.71
N VAL A 55 -26.35 1.55 3.22
CA VAL A 55 -25.27 2.42 2.75
C VAL A 55 -25.01 2.15 1.27
N ARG A 56 -24.99 3.23 0.48
CA ARG A 56 -24.66 3.17 -0.95
C ARG A 56 -23.19 3.47 -1.14
N LEU A 57 -22.49 2.57 -1.81
CA LEU A 57 -21.07 2.70 -2.13
C LEU A 57 -20.96 3.07 -3.60
N GLU A 58 -21.03 4.38 -3.86
CA GLU A 58 -20.88 4.96 -5.19
C GLU A 58 -19.43 4.79 -5.67
N ASP A 59 -19.28 4.34 -6.91
CA ASP A 59 -18.00 4.09 -7.59
C ASP A 59 -17.10 3.04 -6.92
N ALA A 60 -17.68 2.15 -6.10
CA ALA A 60 -16.94 1.06 -5.48
C ALA A 60 -16.97 -0.19 -6.36
N ARG A 61 -15.79 -0.75 -6.65
CA ARG A 61 -15.70 -2.02 -7.38
C ARG A 61 -16.14 -3.18 -6.48
N LEU A 62 -16.90 -4.12 -7.03
CA LEU A 62 -17.36 -5.30 -6.31
C LEU A 62 -16.21 -6.08 -5.66
N ALA A 63 -15.12 -6.29 -6.39
CA ALA A 63 -13.92 -6.97 -5.89
C ALA A 63 -13.29 -6.26 -4.68
N THR A 64 -13.31 -4.92 -4.67
CA THR A 64 -12.81 -4.11 -3.54
C THR A 64 -13.70 -4.27 -2.30
N VAL A 65 -15.02 -4.28 -2.49
CA VAL A 65 -15.97 -4.49 -1.39
C VAL A 65 -15.89 -5.93 -0.88
N ASP A 66 -15.70 -6.92 -1.74
CA ASP A 66 -15.52 -8.31 -1.34
C ASP A 66 -14.21 -8.50 -0.53
N ILE A 67 -13.11 -7.82 -0.89
CA ILE A 67 -11.90 -7.74 -0.04
C ILE A 67 -12.22 -7.15 1.34
N PHE A 68 -12.92 -6.02 1.39
CA PHE A 68 -13.29 -5.38 2.65
C PHE A 68 -14.12 -6.32 3.51
N ILE A 69 -15.15 -6.96 2.95
CA ILE A 69 -16.02 -7.89 3.66
C ILE A 69 -15.22 -9.10 4.15
N HIS A 70 -14.36 -9.68 3.31
CA HIS A 70 -13.52 -10.80 3.73
C HIS A 70 -12.69 -10.42 4.96
N TRP A 71 -11.92 -9.33 4.86
CA TRP A 71 -11.09 -8.83 5.95
C TRP A 71 -11.90 -8.49 7.20
N LEU A 72 -13.08 -7.91 7.03
CA LEU A 72 -13.95 -7.52 8.15
C LEU A 72 -14.37 -8.73 9.01
N TYR A 73 -14.47 -9.91 8.42
CA TYR A 73 -14.87 -11.14 9.13
C TYR A 73 -13.68 -12.01 9.57
N THR A 74 -12.53 -11.92 8.90
CA THR A 74 -11.36 -12.78 9.19
C THR A 74 -10.22 -12.06 9.89
N GLY A 75 -10.17 -10.72 9.79
CA GLY A 75 -9.05 -9.89 10.23
C GLY A 75 -7.80 -10.00 9.36
N HIS A 76 -7.83 -10.76 8.26
CA HIS A 76 -6.68 -10.99 7.39
C HIS A 76 -7.09 -11.14 5.92
N LEU A 77 -6.12 -11.05 5.01
CA LEU A 77 -6.31 -11.30 3.58
C LEU A 77 -5.71 -12.66 3.19
N PRO A 78 -6.08 -13.23 2.03
CA PRO A 78 -5.42 -14.43 1.54
C PRO A 78 -3.90 -14.23 1.39
N HIS A 79 -3.14 -15.27 1.70
CA HIS A 79 -1.68 -15.22 1.56
C HIS A 79 -1.28 -14.95 0.11
N ALA A 80 -0.22 -14.17 -0.14
CA ALA A 80 0.18 -13.76 -1.49
C ALA A 80 0.47 -14.92 -2.46
N ARG A 81 0.84 -16.09 -1.95
CA ARG A 81 1.06 -17.33 -2.75
C ARG A 81 -0.21 -18.16 -3.01
N ASP A 82 -1.32 -17.85 -2.33
CA ASP A 82 -2.57 -18.60 -2.47
C ASP A 82 -3.42 -18.05 -3.61
N ALA A 83 -3.00 -18.35 -4.85
CA ALA A 83 -3.69 -17.89 -6.05
C ALA A 83 -5.15 -18.39 -6.11
N SER A 84 -5.45 -19.56 -5.54
CA SER A 84 -6.81 -20.10 -5.45
C SER A 84 -7.69 -19.23 -4.56
N ALA A 85 -7.24 -18.92 -3.34
CA ALA A 85 -8.02 -18.10 -2.42
C ALA A 85 -8.22 -16.68 -2.97
N TRP A 86 -7.21 -16.10 -3.63
CA TRP A 86 -7.37 -14.82 -4.33
C TRP A 86 -8.38 -14.90 -5.47
N LYS A 87 -8.35 -15.97 -6.27
CA LYS A 87 -9.31 -16.18 -7.36
C LYS A 87 -10.74 -16.31 -6.84
N ASP A 88 -10.93 -17.08 -5.76
CA ASP A 88 -12.22 -17.30 -5.13
C ASP A 88 -12.79 -16.02 -4.49
N LEU A 89 -11.90 -15.18 -3.93
CA LEU A 89 -12.26 -13.90 -3.33
C LEU A 89 -12.66 -12.87 -4.39
N LEU A 90 -11.83 -12.70 -5.43
CA LEU A 90 -12.02 -11.62 -6.39
C LEU A 90 -13.06 -11.93 -7.46
N LYS A 91 -13.19 -13.21 -7.85
CA LYS A 91 -14.13 -13.71 -8.89
C LYS A 91 -14.06 -12.98 -10.26
N ASP A 92 -13.17 -12.00 -10.40
CA ASP A 92 -12.95 -11.16 -11.58
C ASP A 92 -11.53 -11.42 -12.09
N GLU A 93 -11.44 -12.10 -13.23
CA GLU A 93 -10.15 -12.45 -13.85
C GLU A 93 -9.55 -11.31 -14.70
N ARG A 94 -10.23 -10.15 -14.82
CA ARG A 94 -9.83 -9.08 -15.74
C ARG A 94 -8.81 -8.10 -15.18
N VAL A 95 -8.68 -8.03 -13.85
CA VAL A 95 -7.78 -7.09 -13.18
C VAL A 95 -6.82 -7.85 -12.27
N SER A 96 -5.56 -7.44 -12.30
CA SER A 96 -4.53 -8.05 -11.47
C SER A 96 -4.80 -7.87 -9.97
N ILE A 97 -4.28 -8.79 -9.16
CA ILE A 97 -4.45 -8.77 -7.70
C ILE A 97 -3.88 -7.47 -7.11
N TYR A 98 -2.68 -7.06 -7.51
CA TYR A 98 -2.05 -5.83 -7.00
C TYR A 98 -2.84 -4.56 -7.38
N THR A 99 -3.41 -4.47 -8.58
CA THR A 99 -4.26 -3.34 -8.95
C THR A 99 -5.51 -3.30 -8.09
N THR A 100 -6.12 -4.46 -7.82
CA THR A 100 -7.28 -4.55 -6.92
C THR A 100 -6.93 -4.19 -5.48
N LEU A 101 -5.75 -4.60 -4.99
CA LEU A 101 -5.24 -4.21 -3.67
C LEU A 101 -5.03 -2.70 -3.55
N MET A 102 -4.47 -2.03 -4.56
CA MET A 102 -4.30 -0.56 -4.56
C MET A 102 -5.64 0.17 -4.57
N ILE A 103 -6.62 -0.31 -5.34
CA ILE A 103 -7.98 0.28 -5.33
C ILE A 103 -8.67 0.01 -3.98
N ALA A 104 -8.45 -1.17 -3.39
CA ALA A 104 -8.95 -1.43 -2.04
C ALA A 104 -8.26 -0.56 -0.99
N TYR A 105 -7.01 -0.17 -1.20
CA TYR A 105 -6.29 0.74 -0.31
C TYR A 105 -6.93 2.13 -0.32
N SER A 106 -7.26 2.68 -1.50
CA SER A 106 -7.98 3.96 -1.59
C SER A 106 -9.38 3.88 -1.01
N PHE A 107 -10.05 2.72 -1.14
CA PHE A 107 -11.33 2.47 -0.47
C PHE A 107 -11.18 2.50 1.06
N ALA A 108 -10.18 1.81 1.61
CA ALA A 108 -9.92 1.80 3.05
C ALA A 108 -9.65 3.21 3.59
N ASP A 109 -8.91 4.03 2.83
CA ASP A 109 -8.66 5.44 3.14
C ASP A 109 -9.96 6.25 3.11
N ARG A 110 -10.71 6.20 2.00
CA ARG A 110 -11.98 6.91 1.80
C ARG A 110 -13.00 6.62 2.91
N PHE A 111 -13.07 5.37 3.35
CA PHE A 111 -14.02 4.92 4.37
C PHE A 111 -13.40 4.84 5.78
N LEU A 112 -12.22 5.44 5.99
CA LEU A 112 -11.57 5.56 7.29
C LEU A 112 -11.44 4.22 8.03
N VAL A 113 -10.87 3.22 7.34
CA VAL A 113 -10.63 1.85 7.84
C VAL A 113 -9.12 1.62 8.00
N PRO A 114 -8.45 2.23 9.00
CA PRO A 114 -6.98 2.26 9.08
C PRO A 114 -6.35 0.86 9.22
N GLU A 115 -6.99 -0.06 9.93
CA GLU A 115 -6.48 -1.43 10.08
C GLU A 115 -6.50 -2.22 8.77
N LEU A 116 -7.53 -1.99 7.94
CA LEU A 116 -7.59 -2.56 6.59
C LEU A 116 -6.54 -1.92 5.70
N GLN A 117 -6.35 -0.60 5.77
CA GLN A 117 -5.36 0.12 4.97
C GLN A 117 -3.95 -0.45 5.20
N ARG A 118 -3.55 -0.65 6.47
CA ARG A 118 -2.30 -1.32 6.83
C ARG A 118 -2.24 -2.77 6.35
N THR A 119 -3.33 -3.53 6.49
CA THR A 119 -3.38 -4.93 6.03
C THR A 119 -3.18 -5.03 4.51
N LEU A 120 -3.78 -4.11 3.75
CA LEU A 120 -3.64 -4.02 2.29
C LEU A 120 -2.23 -3.60 1.88
N HIS A 121 -1.65 -2.63 2.58
CA HIS A 121 -0.25 -2.24 2.38
C HIS A 121 0.68 -3.44 2.57
N ASN A 122 0.57 -4.15 3.70
CA ASN A 122 1.42 -5.30 4.00
C ASN A 122 1.19 -6.44 3.00
N SER A 123 -0.05 -6.64 2.53
CA SER A 123 -0.34 -7.61 1.48
C SER A 123 0.27 -7.23 0.12
N LEU A 124 0.35 -5.93 -0.21
CA LEU A 124 1.08 -5.46 -1.40
C LEU A 124 2.58 -5.74 -1.27
N VAL A 125 3.16 -5.49 -0.10
CA VAL A 125 4.57 -5.80 0.19
C VAL A 125 4.84 -7.29 0.01
N ASP A 126 4.00 -8.15 0.59
CA ASP A 126 4.09 -9.61 0.42
C ASP A 126 4.03 -10.02 -1.05
N TYR A 127 3.10 -9.44 -1.81
CA TYR A 127 2.94 -9.73 -3.23
C TYR A 127 4.20 -9.32 -4.01
N PHE A 128 4.71 -8.11 -3.80
CA PHE A 128 5.93 -7.64 -4.47
C PHE A 128 7.17 -8.44 -4.07
N ASP A 129 7.27 -8.96 -2.84
CA ASP A 129 8.40 -9.81 -2.44
C ASP A 129 8.30 -11.23 -3.02
N VAL A 130 7.11 -11.85 -2.98
CA VAL A 130 6.88 -13.19 -3.56
C VAL A 130 7.19 -13.21 -5.05
N TYR A 131 6.76 -12.17 -5.78
CA TYR A 131 6.94 -12.07 -7.22
C TYR A 131 8.19 -11.25 -7.61
N ARG A 132 9.08 -10.93 -6.64
CA ARG A 132 10.29 -10.14 -6.86
C ARG A 132 11.22 -10.71 -7.95
N TYR A 133 11.21 -12.03 -8.12
CA TYR A 133 11.99 -12.75 -9.13
C TYR A 133 11.16 -13.21 -10.33
N ALA A 134 9.83 -13.06 -10.29
CA ALA A 134 8.96 -13.40 -11.39
C ALA A 134 8.95 -12.23 -12.39
N SER A 135 9.51 -12.45 -13.58
CA SER A 135 9.51 -11.54 -14.75
C SER A 135 9.19 -10.07 -14.43
N PRO A 136 10.18 -9.29 -13.95
CA PRO A 136 9.97 -7.92 -13.45
C PRO A 136 9.32 -6.97 -14.47
N CYS A 137 9.41 -7.31 -15.76
CA CYS A 137 8.77 -6.61 -16.87
C CYS A 137 7.24 -6.64 -16.83
N LEU A 138 6.61 -7.61 -16.16
CA LEU A 138 5.15 -7.72 -16.08
C LEU A 138 4.54 -6.79 -15.01
N TYR A 139 5.34 -6.30 -14.06
CA TYR A 139 4.83 -5.66 -12.85
C TYR A 139 5.38 -4.27 -12.58
N LEU A 140 6.25 -3.71 -13.41
CA LEU A 140 6.86 -2.38 -13.14
C LEU A 140 6.63 -1.41 -14.30
N THR A 141 5.38 -1.38 -14.79
CA THR A 141 4.98 -0.53 -15.91
C THR A 141 4.74 0.93 -15.47
N PRO A 142 4.78 1.89 -16.40
CA PRO A 142 4.41 3.27 -16.10
C PRO A 142 2.99 3.36 -15.51
N GLU A 143 2.04 2.56 -16.01
CA GLU A 143 0.66 2.55 -15.52
C GLU A 143 0.57 2.16 -14.04
N LEU A 144 1.32 1.13 -13.62
CA LEU A 144 1.38 0.77 -12.20
C LEU A 144 1.97 1.91 -11.37
N ALA A 145 3.10 2.47 -11.81
CA ALA A 145 3.77 3.53 -11.07
C ALA A 145 2.87 4.76 -10.94
N ASN A 146 2.21 5.19 -12.02
CA ASN A 146 1.23 6.28 -11.99
C ASN A 146 0.11 5.99 -11.01
N GLN A 147 -0.52 4.81 -11.10
CA GLN A 147 -1.61 4.46 -10.20
C GLN A 147 -1.19 4.44 -8.73
N ALA A 148 -0.03 3.84 -8.41
CA ALA A 148 0.45 3.75 -7.04
C ALA A 148 0.75 5.14 -6.45
N PHE A 149 1.46 5.99 -7.20
CA PHE A 149 1.84 7.34 -6.75
C PHE A 149 0.67 8.34 -6.76
N GLU A 150 -0.40 8.07 -7.50
CA GLU A 150 -1.64 8.86 -7.45
C GLU A 150 -2.52 8.50 -6.24
N ILE A 151 -2.59 7.21 -5.90
CA ILE A 151 -3.49 6.72 -4.85
C ILE A 151 -2.89 6.83 -3.45
N MET A 152 -1.58 6.59 -3.31
CA MET A 152 -0.94 6.44 -2.00
C MET A 152 -0.26 7.72 -1.57
N GLN A 153 -0.26 7.96 -0.25
CA GLN A 153 0.52 9.04 0.35
C GLN A 153 2.01 8.82 0.08
N GLU A 154 2.74 9.91 -0.12
CA GLU A 154 4.13 9.86 -0.58
C GLU A 154 5.07 9.18 0.43
N ASP A 155 4.73 9.24 1.72
CA ASP A 155 5.51 8.66 2.82
C ASP A 155 5.36 7.14 2.96
N ARG A 156 4.55 6.49 2.10
CA ARG A 156 4.28 5.06 2.20
C ARG A 156 5.46 4.22 1.69
N PRO A 157 6.00 3.29 2.50
CA PRO A 157 7.18 2.49 2.11
C PRO A 157 6.99 1.64 0.85
N VAL A 158 5.77 1.22 0.52
CA VAL A 158 5.47 0.43 -0.67
C VAL A 158 5.83 1.16 -1.97
N LEU A 159 5.73 2.50 -1.99
CA LEU A 159 6.18 3.31 -3.13
C LEU A 159 7.70 3.17 -3.35
N GLN A 160 8.47 3.14 -2.26
CA GLN A 160 9.91 2.91 -2.35
C GLN A 160 10.24 1.45 -2.69
N LEU A 161 9.43 0.47 -2.26
CA LEU A 161 9.57 -0.93 -2.70
C LEU A 161 9.42 -1.07 -4.23
N ILE A 162 8.42 -0.40 -4.82
CA ILE A 162 8.21 -0.39 -6.27
C ILE A 162 9.44 0.20 -6.99
N VAL A 163 9.98 1.31 -6.48
CA VAL A 163 11.22 1.94 -6.99
C VAL A 163 12.43 1.01 -6.86
N ASP A 164 12.62 0.40 -5.70
CA ASP A 164 13.74 -0.50 -5.43
C ASP A 164 13.70 -1.74 -6.33
N ASN A 165 12.52 -2.31 -6.54
CA ASN A 165 12.31 -3.40 -7.48
C ASN A 165 12.58 -2.97 -8.93
N TYR A 166 12.21 -1.75 -9.33
CA TYR A 166 12.57 -1.20 -10.64
C TYR A 166 14.08 -1.07 -10.80
N CYS A 167 14.77 -0.45 -9.85
CA CYS A 167 16.22 -0.23 -9.94
C CYS A 167 17.02 -1.54 -9.97
N ARG A 168 16.59 -2.57 -9.23
CA ARG A 168 17.24 -3.89 -9.21
C ARG A 168 17.09 -4.66 -10.52
N ASN A 169 15.98 -4.47 -11.21
CA ASN A 169 15.60 -5.28 -12.37
C ASN A 169 15.70 -4.54 -13.72
N SER A 170 16.00 -3.24 -13.70
CA SER A 170 16.12 -2.38 -14.89
C SER A 170 17.14 -2.91 -15.90
N ALA A 171 18.15 -3.66 -15.44
CA ALA A 171 19.14 -4.30 -16.30
C ALA A 171 18.66 -5.56 -17.04
N THR A 172 17.54 -6.19 -16.62
CA THR A 172 17.25 -7.59 -16.98
C THR A 172 16.00 -7.88 -17.82
N CYS A 173 15.06 -6.95 -18.05
CA CYS A 173 13.90 -7.30 -18.88
C CYS A 173 13.14 -6.13 -19.52
N CYS A 174 13.11 -6.12 -20.86
CA CYS A 174 12.09 -5.48 -21.70
C CYS A 174 12.06 -3.93 -21.76
N ASP A 175 13.20 -3.25 -21.89
CA ASP A 175 13.25 -1.81 -22.23
C ASP A 175 12.87 -1.49 -23.70
N ARG A 176 12.16 -2.41 -24.39
CA ARG A 176 11.72 -2.16 -25.77
C ARG A 176 10.45 -1.29 -25.73
N GLY A 177 10.64 0.01 -25.57
CA GLY A 177 9.63 1.02 -25.91
C GLY A 177 8.96 1.77 -24.76
N ARG A 178 9.38 1.56 -23.50
CA ARG A 178 8.89 2.39 -22.38
C ARG A 178 9.61 3.74 -22.40
N LYS A 179 8.88 4.83 -22.28
CA LYS A 179 9.51 6.14 -22.16
C LYS A 179 9.58 6.52 -20.70
N LEU A 180 10.73 7.00 -20.26
CA LEU A 180 10.89 7.51 -18.90
C LEU A 180 9.88 8.62 -18.58
N VAL A 181 9.50 9.41 -19.58
CA VAL A 181 8.49 10.47 -19.44
C VAL A 181 7.08 9.97 -19.13
N ASP A 182 6.81 8.67 -19.29
CA ASP A 182 5.51 8.09 -18.98
C ASP A 182 5.39 7.75 -17.47
N TYR A 183 6.51 7.78 -16.72
CA TYR A 183 6.51 7.53 -15.28
C TYR A 183 6.29 8.83 -14.47
N PRO A 184 5.74 8.73 -13.24
CA PRO A 184 5.57 9.88 -12.37
C PRO A 184 6.89 10.60 -12.06
N PRO A 185 6.91 11.94 -11.98
CA PRO A 185 8.11 12.69 -11.59
C PRO A 185 8.69 12.24 -10.24
N ALA A 186 7.82 11.99 -9.24
CA ALA A 186 8.23 11.50 -7.92
C ALA A 186 8.88 10.10 -7.99
N PHE A 187 8.35 9.21 -8.85
CA PHE A 187 8.94 7.90 -9.09
C PHE A 187 10.34 8.03 -9.71
N LEU A 188 10.52 8.90 -10.71
CA LEU A 188 11.80 9.14 -11.37
C LEU A 188 12.84 9.76 -10.41
N ALA A 189 12.42 10.68 -9.54
CA ALA A 189 13.28 11.28 -8.52
C ALA A 189 13.80 10.21 -7.54
N ARG A 190 12.91 9.36 -7.02
CA ARG A 190 13.28 8.25 -6.13
C ARG A 190 14.15 7.21 -6.84
N THR A 191 13.89 6.95 -8.12
CA THR A 191 14.72 6.07 -8.96
C THR A 191 16.13 6.61 -9.09
N THR A 192 16.29 7.90 -9.39
CA THR A 192 17.59 8.56 -9.50
C THR A 192 18.37 8.45 -8.19
N ARG A 193 17.72 8.74 -7.06
CA ARG A 193 18.30 8.56 -5.73
C ARG A 193 18.72 7.11 -5.48
N ARG A 194 17.86 6.15 -5.78
CA ARG A 194 18.16 4.73 -5.51
C ARG A 194 19.29 4.19 -6.37
N MET A 195 19.38 4.61 -7.64
CA MET A 195 20.50 4.28 -8.52
C MET A 195 21.83 4.80 -7.98
N TRP A 196 21.84 6.00 -7.39
CA TRP A 196 23.02 6.54 -6.70
C TRP A 196 23.43 5.69 -5.51
N GLU A 197 22.49 5.30 -4.66
CA GLU A 197 22.76 4.41 -3.52
C GLU A 197 23.32 3.05 -3.96
N LEU A 198 22.77 2.46 -5.01
CA LEU A 198 23.29 1.20 -5.58
C LEU A 198 24.71 1.36 -6.12
N TYR A 199 25.01 2.51 -6.72
CA TYR A 199 26.36 2.83 -7.19
C TYR A 199 27.35 3.00 -6.05
N GLU A 200 26.96 3.68 -4.97
CA GLU A 200 27.75 3.82 -3.75
C GLU A 200 27.99 2.45 -3.10
N ASP A 201 26.94 1.65 -2.91
CA ASP A 201 27.01 0.29 -2.35
C ASP A 201 27.95 -0.62 -3.16
N ALA A 202 27.94 -0.50 -4.50
CA ALA A 202 28.81 -1.29 -5.38
C ALA A 202 30.28 -0.90 -5.27
N LYS A 203 30.59 0.37 -4.98
CA LYS A 203 31.95 0.89 -4.88
C LYS A 203 32.52 0.82 -3.45
N TRP A 204 31.68 1.07 -2.46
CA TRP A 204 32.02 1.02 -1.03
C TRP A 204 30.99 0.16 -0.31
N PRO A 205 31.12 -1.17 -0.37
CA PRO A 205 30.18 -2.08 0.28
C PRO A 205 30.20 -1.84 1.79
N GLN A 206 29.24 -1.05 2.26
CA GLN A 206 28.91 -0.98 3.67
C GLN A 206 27.95 -2.14 3.97
N SER A 207 27.89 -2.59 5.23
CA SER A 207 26.83 -3.50 5.64
C SER A 207 25.49 -2.76 5.60
N SER A 208 24.87 -2.65 4.42
CA SER A 208 23.53 -2.13 4.28
C SER A 208 22.58 -3.18 4.85
N GLY A 209 21.93 -2.83 5.96
CA GLY A 209 20.91 -3.67 6.56
C GLY A 209 19.77 -3.94 5.58
N GLU A 210 19.00 -5.00 5.83
CA GLU A 210 17.82 -5.29 5.03
C GLU A 210 16.77 -4.18 5.22
N ARG A 211 16.14 -3.72 4.13
CA ARG A 211 15.09 -2.69 4.17
C ARG A 211 13.73 -3.28 4.59
N CYS A 212 13.00 -2.59 5.46
CA CYS A 212 11.62 -2.91 5.80
C CYS A 212 10.65 -2.03 5.01
N TYR A 213 9.68 -2.67 4.36
CA TYR A 213 8.60 -1.97 3.66
C TYR A 213 7.24 -2.14 4.34
N TYR A 214 7.17 -2.86 5.46
CA TYR A 214 5.92 -3.10 6.17
C TYR A 214 5.50 -1.88 7.00
N GLU A 215 4.20 -1.67 7.08
CA GLU A 215 3.60 -0.79 8.07
C GLU A 215 3.39 -1.57 9.36
N HIS A 216 4.12 -1.15 10.40
CA HIS A 216 4.04 -1.70 11.74
C HIS A 216 2.88 -1.07 12.53
N LEU A 217 2.37 -1.79 13.51
CA LEU A 217 1.31 -1.31 14.40
C LEU A 217 1.78 -0.16 15.29
N ASP A 218 2.99 -0.29 15.83
CA ASP A 218 3.55 0.62 16.81
C ASP A 218 5.09 0.58 16.84
N ASP A 219 5.67 1.44 17.67
CA ASP A 219 7.12 1.54 17.86
C ASP A 219 7.75 0.26 18.43
N ALA A 220 6.99 -0.58 19.12
CA ALA A 220 7.48 -1.84 19.66
C ALA A 220 7.70 -2.85 18.53
N GLU A 221 6.77 -2.94 17.57
CA GLU A 221 6.95 -3.73 16.36
C GLU A 221 8.10 -3.20 15.47
N ILE A 222 8.22 -1.88 15.32
CA ILE A 222 9.34 -1.25 14.59
C ILE A 222 10.67 -1.68 15.21
N SER A 223 10.78 -1.58 16.54
CA SER A 223 11.99 -1.94 17.28
C SER A 223 12.32 -3.44 17.17
N ALA A 224 11.29 -4.30 17.18
CA ALA A 224 11.45 -5.74 17.06
C ALA A 224 11.80 -6.22 15.64
N CYS A 225 11.49 -5.45 14.61
CA CYS A 225 11.66 -5.82 13.20
C CYS A 225 13.14 -6.05 12.81
N GLY A 226 14.08 -5.28 13.38
CA GLY A 226 15.52 -5.43 13.14
C GLY A 226 16.01 -5.06 11.73
N LYS A 227 15.12 -4.53 10.87
CA LYS A 227 15.41 -4.03 9.52
C LYS A 227 15.52 -2.51 9.51
N LEU A 228 16.00 -1.95 8.40
CA LEU A 228 16.04 -0.50 8.16
C LEU A 228 14.63 -0.02 7.79
N HIS A 229 14.03 0.87 8.58
CA HIS A 229 12.76 1.50 8.25
C HIS A 229 12.97 2.78 7.44
N MET A 230 11.99 3.08 6.60
CA MET A 230 11.99 4.29 5.80
C MET A 230 11.69 5.51 6.69
N ARG A 231 12.50 6.56 6.53
CA ARG A 231 12.13 7.93 6.94
C ARG A 231 11.85 8.73 5.69
N TYR A 232 10.70 9.39 5.62
CA TYR A 232 10.35 10.21 4.47
C TYR A 232 10.81 11.65 4.67
N ASP A 233 11.63 12.15 3.75
CA ASP A 233 12.05 13.55 3.68
C ASP A 233 11.08 14.31 2.78
N VAL A 234 10.20 15.10 3.39
CA VAL A 234 9.13 15.85 2.69
C VAL A 234 9.73 16.93 1.78
N GLU A 235 10.81 17.59 2.19
CA GLU A 235 11.41 18.67 1.40
C GLU A 235 12.08 18.13 0.13
N ARG A 236 12.72 16.96 0.24
CA ARG A 236 13.41 16.30 -0.88
C ARG A 236 12.53 15.34 -1.66
N GLY A 237 11.37 14.96 -1.12
CA GLY A 237 10.43 14.04 -1.72
C GLY A 237 10.91 12.58 -1.77
N ILE A 238 11.86 12.17 -0.92
CA ILE A 238 12.54 10.87 -0.98
C ILE A 238 12.43 10.06 0.31
N GLY A 239 12.37 8.73 0.18
CA GLY A 239 12.50 7.80 1.29
C GLY A 239 13.96 7.46 1.58
N ILE A 240 14.36 7.57 2.85
CA ILE A 240 15.72 7.31 3.32
C ILE A 240 15.71 6.06 4.21
N PHE A 241 16.60 5.12 3.91
CA PHE A 241 16.81 3.90 4.69
C PHE A 241 18.19 3.93 5.33
N GLY A 242 18.26 3.82 6.66
CA GLY A 242 19.54 3.87 7.39
C GLY A 242 20.09 5.29 7.58
N ARG A 243 21.42 5.42 7.63
CA ARG A 243 22.09 6.70 7.94
C ARG A 243 21.95 7.70 6.80
N GLU A 244 21.69 8.95 7.15
CA GLU A 244 21.92 10.08 6.26
C GLU A 244 23.42 10.21 6.01
N VAL A 245 23.84 10.13 4.76
CA VAL A 245 25.17 10.56 4.36
C VAL A 245 25.16 12.08 4.44
N HIS A 246 25.38 12.64 5.63
CA HIS A 246 25.69 14.06 5.76
C HIS A 246 27.02 14.29 5.04
N GLY A 247 26.99 15.15 4.03
CA GLY A 247 28.14 15.52 3.22
C GLY A 247 29.16 16.35 4.00
N GLU A 248 29.58 15.93 5.20
CA GLU A 248 30.73 16.54 5.88
C GLU A 248 32.01 16.37 5.05
N ASN A 249 32.01 15.44 4.09
CA ASN A 249 33.08 15.25 3.10
C ASN A 249 32.75 15.78 1.69
N CYS A 250 31.58 16.40 1.46
CA CYS A 250 31.27 17.08 0.21
C CYS A 250 31.73 18.53 0.28
N THR A 251 33.04 18.77 0.36
CA THR A 251 33.58 20.11 0.10
C THR A 251 33.58 20.37 -1.41
N PRO A 252 32.82 21.35 -1.93
CA PRO A 252 32.94 21.76 -3.32
C PRO A 252 34.26 22.51 -3.50
N GLY A 253 35.35 21.81 -3.81
CA GLY A 253 36.65 22.47 -3.98
C GLY A 253 37.84 21.59 -4.37
N ALA A 254 37.77 20.26 -4.25
CA ALA A 254 38.96 19.42 -4.43
C ALA A 254 39.20 18.93 -5.88
N MET A 255 38.56 19.49 -6.90
CA MET A 255 38.70 18.99 -8.29
C MET A 255 39.22 20.01 -9.32
N PHE A 256 39.62 21.22 -8.91
CA PHE A 256 40.21 22.23 -9.82
C PHE A 256 41.43 22.95 -9.25
N ALA A 257 42.32 22.22 -8.56
CA ALA A 257 43.62 22.75 -8.16
C ALA A 257 44.75 21.84 -8.66
N SER A 258 44.95 21.82 -9.97
CA SER A 258 46.24 21.47 -10.56
C SER A 258 46.38 22.11 -11.93
N GLU A 259 47.54 22.72 -12.14
CA GLU A 259 48.07 23.27 -13.40
C GLU A 259 47.79 24.76 -13.67
N SER A 260 48.44 25.61 -12.87
CA SER A 260 49.13 26.78 -13.41
C SER A 260 50.42 27.03 -12.64
N GLU A 261 51.52 26.46 -13.14
CA GLU A 261 52.89 27.02 -13.12
C GLU A 261 53.76 26.30 -14.15
#